data_AF-A0A0F9HVK9-F1
#
_entry.id   AF-A0A0F9HVK9-F1
#
_cell.length_a   1.000
_cell.length_b   1.000
_cell.length_c   1.000
_cell.angle_alpha   90.00
_cell.angle_beta   90.00
_cell.angle_gamma   90.00
#
_symmetry.space_group_name_H-M   'P 1'
#
loop_
_entity.id
_entity.type
_entity.pdbx_description
1 polymer ?
#
loop_
_entity_poly.entity_id
_entity_poly.type
_entity_poly.pdbx_seq_one_letter_code
_entity_poly.pdbx_strand_id
1 'polypeptide(L)'
;MPNTMLRKIQSYGSIDVNPYSPPLGNDLFLKLNEFEPHLWSRFPPEIERLFNLNFERGMDEIWCKYSTYTADLMQSLGRYFSGFTVGRENLFYKLINSLKEVNKIKECLFSTINYDCLIEDASIKNGYKIDYNIEFNQNSQVLSILKLHGSCNFIIDKLDASNIRVTRGIAFEGGIKIIHPSHVYSHFSGSTSLPPIMSIYAKNKPLQVSPNIIKQIQNVWQEHSQIVERIIVIGINPNIEDRHKFIITSLINSRELVIVLKPGICNFSKILFFIW
;
A
#
# COMPACT_ATOMS: atom_id res chain seq x y z
N MET A 1 2.54 36.87 4.33
CA MET A 1 3.67 35.92 4.25
C MET A 1 3.09 34.56 3.90
N PRO A 2 3.55 33.87 2.85
CA PRO A 2 2.84 32.71 2.33
C PRO A 2 3.04 31.50 3.27
N ASN A 3 1.92 30.95 3.74
CA ASN A 3 1.83 29.64 4.38
C ASN A 3 2.35 28.57 3.41
N THR A 4 3.61 28.18 3.55
CA THR A 4 4.17 27.02 2.85
C THR A 4 3.58 25.74 3.47
N MET A 5 2.51 25.27 2.83
CA MET A 5 1.84 24.01 3.04
C MET A 5 2.87 22.86 3.10
N LEU A 6 3.00 22.24 4.27
CA LEU A 6 3.81 21.04 4.51
C LEU A 6 3.27 19.90 3.63
N ARG A 7 3.91 19.62 2.49
CA ARG A 7 3.56 18.46 1.66
C ARG A 7 4.16 17.19 2.28
N LYS A 8 3.29 16.38 2.90
CA LYS A 8 3.59 15.04 3.42
C LYS A 8 3.90 14.11 2.25
N ILE A 9 4.98 13.32 2.29
CA ILE A 9 5.26 12.30 1.27
C ILE A 9 4.45 11.04 1.59
N GLN A 10 3.18 11.04 1.22
CA GLN A 10 2.38 9.83 0.98
C GLN A 10 2.28 9.65 -0.53
N SER A 11 1.72 8.54 -1.05
CA SER A 11 1.43 8.41 -2.49
C SER A 11 0.75 9.67 -3.04
N TYR A 12 -0.21 10.24 -2.31
CA TYR A 12 -0.86 11.52 -2.60
C TYR A 12 0.10 12.72 -2.72
N GLY A 13 1.09 12.84 -1.82
CA GLY A 13 2.02 13.98 -1.79
C GLY A 13 3.36 13.73 -2.47
N SER A 14 3.50 12.60 -3.17
CA SER A 14 4.74 12.20 -3.84
C SER A 14 5.06 13.03 -5.10
N ILE A 15 4.12 13.88 -5.56
CA ILE A 15 4.15 14.77 -6.75
C ILE A 15 4.49 14.04 -8.06
N ASP A 16 4.18 14.66 -9.20
CA ASP A 16 4.51 14.10 -10.53
C ASP A 16 4.06 12.64 -10.67
N VAL A 17 2.76 12.41 -10.47
CA VAL A 17 2.11 11.10 -10.63
C VAL A 17 1.06 11.23 -11.73
N ASN A 18 1.04 10.26 -12.63
CA ASN A 18 0.03 10.13 -13.68
C ASN A 18 -0.98 9.03 -13.30
N PRO A 19 -2.30 9.24 -13.49
CA PRO A 19 -2.95 10.41 -14.09
C PRO A 19 -2.98 11.66 -13.18
N TYR A 20 -2.89 11.44 -11.88
CA TYR A 20 -2.80 12.44 -10.83
C TYR A 20 -2.34 11.74 -9.55
N SER A 21 -2.08 12.49 -8.48
CA SER A 21 -1.78 11.90 -7.16
C SER A 21 -2.92 11.00 -6.64
N PRO A 22 -2.67 9.75 -6.21
CA PRO A 22 -3.71 8.87 -5.69
C PRO A 22 -4.45 9.53 -4.53
N PRO A 23 -5.79 9.69 -4.62
CA PRO A 23 -6.57 10.42 -3.62
C PRO A 23 -6.61 9.66 -2.31
N LEU A 24 -6.79 10.38 -1.20
CA LEU A 24 -6.88 9.81 0.13
C LEU A 24 -8.13 10.31 0.84
N GLY A 25 -8.59 9.51 1.82
CA GLY A 25 -9.71 9.88 2.68
C GLY A 25 -10.98 10.15 1.89
N ASN A 26 -11.56 11.33 2.08
CA ASN A 26 -12.90 11.65 1.58
C ASN A 26 -12.95 11.80 0.05
N ASP A 27 -11.85 12.17 -0.59
CA ASP A 27 -11.80 12.32 -2.05
C ASP A 27 -11.76 10.96 -2.77
N LEU A 28 -11.37 9.89 -2.07
CA LEU A 28 -11.22 8.56 -2.65
C LEU A 28 -12.56 8.01 -3.16
N PHE A 29 -13.64 8.19 -2.39
CA PHE A 29 -14.95 7.70 -2.80
C PHE A 29 -15.42 8.35 -4.10
N LEU A 30 -15.31 9.68 -4.20
CA LEU A 30 -15.69 10.43 -5.39
C LEU A 30 -14.93 9.93 -6.62
N LYS A 31 -13.61 9.72 -6.50
CA LYS A 31 -12.79 9.21 -7.60
C LYS A 31 -13.08 7.78 -7.99
N LEU A 32 -13.40 6.91 -7.04
CA LEU A 32 -13.84 5.55 -7.34
C LEU A 32 -15.22 5.53 -7.99
N ASN A 33 -16.11 6.44 -7.59
CA ASN A 33 -17.41 6.59 -8.20
C ASN A 33 -17.34 7.16 -9.63
N GLU A 34 -16.40 8.07 -9.90
CA GLU A 34 -16.07 8.52 -11.27
C GLU A 34 -15.49 7.36 -12.11
N PHE A 35 -14.64 6.53 -11.51
CA PHE A 35 -13.94 5.43 -12.17
C PHE A 35 -14.87 4.25 -12.54
N GLU A 36 -15.72 3.80 -11.60
CA GLU A 36 -16.64 2.67 -11.79
C GLU A 36 -18.02 2.95 -11.15
N PRO A 37 -18.82 3.87 -11.74
CA PRO A 37 -20.07 4.34 -11.13
C PRO A 37 -21.09 3.22 -10.88
N HIS A 38 -21.16 2.23 -11.77
CA HIS A 38 -22.05 1.08 -11.65
C HIS A 38 -21.82 0.26 -10.36
N LEU A 39 -20.61 0.32 -9.80
CA LEU A 39 -20.24 -0.41 -8.60
C LEU A 39 -20.39 0.44 -7.33
N TRP A 40 -19.97 1.71 -7.39
CA TRP A 40 -19.90 2.59 -6.22
C TRP A 40 -21.18 3.40 -5.97
N SER A 41 -22.00 3.65 -7.01
CA SER A 41 -23.29 4.38 -6.88
C SER A 41 -24.48 3.49 -6.48
N ARG A 42 -24.29 2.18 -6.28
CA ARG A 42 -25.39 1.23 -6.04
C ARG A 42 -25.93 1.21 -4.60
N PHE A 43 -25.29 1.93 -3.69
CA PHE A 43 -25.59 1.85 -2.27
C PHE A 43 -26.67 2.86 -1.85
N PRO A 44 -27.44 2.56 -0.78
CA PRO A 44 -28.39 3.53 -0.23
C PRO A 44 -27.72 4.85 0.17
N PRO A 45 -28.44 5.99 0.15
CA PRO A 45 -27.88 7.31 0.49
C PRO A 45 -27.19 7.39 1.85
N GLU A 46 -27.62 6.56 2.82
CA GLU A 46 -26.97 6.48 4.13
C GLU A 46 -25.52 6.01 4.06
N ILE A 47 -25.24 5.01 3.21
CA ILE A 47 -23.90 4.43 3.02
C ILE A 47 -23.02 5.39 2.23
N GLU A 48 -23.58 6.02 1.20
CA GLU A 48 -22.90 7.06 0.43
C GLU A 48 -22.45 8.22 1.34
N ARG A 49 -23.32 8.65 2.26
CA ARG A 49 -22.98 9.65 3.27
C ARG A 49 -21.82 9.22 4.17
N LEU A 50 -21.77 7.93 4.55
CA LEU A 50 -20.64 7.40 5.34
C LEU A 50 -19.33 7.48 4.54
N PHE A 51 -19.32 7.07 3.27
CA PHE A 51 -18.14 7.17 2.41
C PHE A 51 -17.64 8.61 2.26
N ASN A 52 -18.55 9.57 2.01
CA ASN A 52 -18.22 10.98 1.86
C ASN A 52 -17.68 11.60 3.17
N LEU A 53 -18.16 11.14 4.32
CA LEU A 53 -17.68 11.59 5.62
C LEU A 53 -16.31 10.99 5.97
N ASN A 54 -16.15 9.70 5.75
CA ASN A 54 -14.96 8.92 6.04
C ASN A 54 -15.01 7.59 5.26
N PHE A 55 -14.12 7.44 4.29
CA PHE A 55 -14.08 6.25 3.43
C PHE A 55 -14.00 4.94 4.21
N GLU A 56 -13.20 4.90 5.28
CA GLU A 56 -13.06 3.71 6.13
C GLU A 56 -14.34 3.34 6.85
N ARG A 57 -15.13 4.32 7.31
CA ARG A 57 -16.45 4.05 7.92
C ARG A 57 -17.44 3.50 6.90
N GLY A 58 -17.42 4.02 5.67
CA GLY A 58 -18.24 3.47 4.58
C GLY A 58 -17.90 2.01 4.31
N MET A 59 -16.61 1.69 4.18
CA MET A 59 -16.15 0.31 3.99
C MET A 59 -16.39 -0.59 5.20
N ASP A 60 -16.31 -0.09 6.43
CA ASP A 60 -16.63 -0.86 7.65
C ASP A 60 -18.11 -1.26 7.68
N GLU A 61 -18.99 -0.35 7.26
CA GLU A 61 -20.43 -0.62 7.13
C GLU A 61 -20.71 -1.63 6.01
N ILE A 62 -20.05 -1.51 4.86
CA ILE A 62 -20.12 -2.54 3.80
C ILE A 62 -19.64 -3.89 4.33
N TRP A 63 -18.50 -3.93 5.02
CA TRP A 63 -17.95 -5.15 5.58
C TRP A 63 -18.89 -5.81 6.60
N CYS A 64 -19.58 -5.01 7.41
CA CYS A 64 -20.44 -5.50 8.47
C CYS A 64 -21.84 -5.93 7.98
N LYS A 65 -22.49 -5.12 7.12
CA LYS A 65 -23.89 -5.32 6.74
C LYS A 65 -24.08 -5.77 5.29
N TYR A 66 -23.12 -5.50 4.42
CA TYR A 66 -23.22 -5.74 2.98
C TYR A 66 -22.01 -6.52 2.43
N SER A 67 -21.51 -7.48 3.22
CA SER A 67 -20.20 -8.08 2.99
C SER A 67 -20.05 -8.80 1.64
N THR A 68 -21.16 -9.21 1.02
CA THR A 68 -21.22 -9.77 -0.34
C THR A 68 -20.63 -8.89 -1.42
N TYR A 69 -20.54 -7.57 -1.20
CA TYR A 69 -19.98 -6.61 -2.15
C TYR A 69 -18.50 -6.31 -1.91
N THR A 70 -17.94 -6.75 -0.79
CA THR A 70 -16.57 -6.39 -0.37
C THR A 70 -15.55 -6.81 -1.42
N ALA A 71 -15.66 -8.03 -1.94
CA ALA A 71 -14.74 -8.55 -2.96
C ALA A 71 -14.75 -7.67 -4.22
N ASP A 72 -15.92 -7.35 -4.77
CA ASP A 72 -16.03 -6.49 -5.95
C ASP A 72 -15.39 -5.10 -5.72
N LEU A 73 -15.67 -4.48 -4.57
CA LEU A 73 -15.12 -3.17 -4.23
C LEU A 73 -13.60 -3.22 -4.06
N MET A 74 -13.08 -4.30 -3.46
CA MET A 74 -11.63 -4.49 -3.32
C MET A 74 -10.95 -4.78 -4.67
N GLN A 75 -11.62 -5.48 -5.58
CA GLN A 75 -11.16 -5.61 -6.97
C GLN A 75 -11.13 -4.25 -7.68
N SER A 76 -12.18 -3.43 -7.51
CA SER A 76 -12.25 -2.07 -8.04
C SER A 76 -11.11 -1.19 -7.54
N LEU A 77 -10.85 -1.22 -6.23
CA LEU A 77 -9.68 -0.56 -5.63
C LEU A 77 -8.37 -1.07 -6.24
N GLY A 78 -8.23 -2.38 -6.44
CA GLY A 78 -7.07 -2.98 -7.09
C GLY A 78 -6.86 -2.43 -8.52
N ARG A 79 -7.93 -2.43 -9.34
CA ARG A 79 -7.90 -1.85 -10.69
C ARG A 79 -7.52 -0.37 -10.66
N TYR A 80 -8.14 0.40 -9.78
CA TYR A 80 -7.90 1.84 -9.64
C TYR A 80 -6.45 2.15 -9.26
N PHE A 81 -5.94 1.52 -8.19
CA PHE A 81 -4.58 1.79 -7.70
C PHE A 81 -3.46 1.27 -8.62
N SER A 82 -3.76 0.28 -9.47
CA SER A 82 -2.78 -0.23 -10.44
C SER A 82 -2.50 0.72 -11.61
N GLY A 83 -3.36 1.71 -11.83
CA GLY A 83 -3.25 2.66 -12.94
C GLY A 83 -2.29 3.83 -12.71
N PHE A 84 -1.76 4.00 -11.49
CA PHE A 84 -0.88 5.12 -11.16
C PHE A 84 0.58 4.83 -11.51
N THR A 85 1.28 5.85 -12.02
CA THR A 85 2.70 5.78 -12.40
C THR A 85 3.42 7.07 -12.03
N VAL A 86 4.70 6.98 -11.66
CA VAL A 86 5.53 8.12 -11.29
C VAL A 86 6.21 8.77 -12.50
N GLY A 87 6.39 10.09 -12.50
CA GLY A 87 7.35 10.77 -13.37
C GLY A 87 8.73 10.88 -12.72
N ARG A 88 9.65 11.62 -13.36
CA ARG A 88 11.04 11.79 -12.89
C ARG A 88 11.16 12.80 -11.74
N GLU A 89 10.18 13.68 -11.61
CA GLU A 89 10.14 14.67 -10.53
C GLU A 89 9.54 14.12 -9.24
N ASN A 90 8.98 12.90 -9.29
CA ASN A 90 8.39 12.20 -8.15
C ASN A 90 9.40 11.97 -7.01
N LEU A 91 8.93 12.10 -5.77
CA LEU A 91 9.78 12.03 -4.59
C LEU A 91 10.30 10.62 -4.30
N PHE A 92 9.55 9.56 -4.63
CA PHE A 92 10.08 8.19 -4.55
C PHE A 92 11.18 7.97 -5.58
N TYR A 93 10.99 8.47 -6.81
CA TYR A 93 12.00 8.40 -7.86
C TYR A 93 13.30 9.10 -7.42
N LYS A 94 13.19 10.32 -6.90
CA LYS A 94 14.33 11.10 -6.40
C LYS A 94 15.01 10.44 -5.20
N LEU A 95 14.25 9.93 -4.23
CA LEU A 95 14.79 9.23 -3.07
C LEU A 95 15.64 8.02 -3.49
N ILE A 96 15.10 7.18 -4.37
CA ILE A 96 15.79 5.98 -4.86
C ILE A 96 17.03 6.37 -5.66
N ASN A 97 16.93 7.38 -6.53
CA ASN A 97 18.08 7.88 -7.29
C ASN A 97 19.18 8.41 -6.36
N SER A 98 18.84 9.19 -5.34
CA SER A 98 19.84 9.70 -4.39
C SER A 98 20.51 8.59 -3.59
N LEU A 99 19.77 7.57 -3.15
CA LEU A 99 20.35 6.40 -2.46
C LEU A 99 21.25 5.57 -3.39
N LYS A 100 20.91 5.51 -4.68
CA LYS A 100 21.74 4.90 -5.73
C LYS A 100 23.06 5.65 -5.92
N GLU A 101 23.02 6.98 -6.05
CA GLU A 101 24.19 7.84 -6.25
C GLU A 101 25.22 7.70 -5.12
N VAL A 102 24.76 7.49 -3.88
CA VAL A 102 25.64 7.27 -2.72
C VAL A 102 25.88 5.78 -2.39
N ASN A 103 25.46 4.87 -3.27
CA ASN A 103 25.63 3.41 -3.14
C ASN A 103 25.08 2.82 -1.81
N LYS A 104 23.97 3.37 -1.31
CA LYS A 104 23.33 2.94 -0.05
C LYS A 104 22.08 2.08 -0.22
N ILE A 105 21.59 1.93 -1.44
CA ILE A 105 20.34 1.20 -1.72
C ILE A 105 20.34 -0.23 -1.17
N LYS A 106 21.47 -0.95 -1.26
CA LYS A 106 21.62 -2.34 -0.79
C LYS A 106 21.60 -2.49 0.73
N GLU A 107 21.71 -1.38 1.45
CA GLU A 107 21.64 -1.32 2.91
C GLU A 107 20.23 -0.90 3.38
N CYS A 108 19.29 -0.74 2.45
CA CYS A 108 17.96 -0.22 2.72
C CYS A 108 16.90 -1.31 2.53
N LEU A 109 16.05 -1.48 3.53
CA LEU A 109 14.78 -2.20 3.42
C LEU A 109 13.65 -1.17 3.32
N PHE A 110 12.80 -1.29 2.31
CA PHE A 110 11.63 -0.44 2.18
C PHE A 110 10.40 -1.18 2.69
N SER A 111 9.49 -0.43 3.28
CA SER A 111 8.20 -0.94 3.74
C SER A 111 7.13 0.11 3.55
N THR A 112 5.93 -0.33 3.17
CA THR A 112 4.78 0.56 3.01
C THR A 112 3.47 -0.12 3.36
N ILE A 113 2.50 0.69 3.75
CA ILE A 113 1.10 0.27 3.88
C ILE A 113 0.27 0.65 2.64
N ASN A 114 0.85 1.35 1.67
CA ASN A 114 0.14 1.81 0.48
C ASN A 114 -0.15 0.64 -0.45
N TYR A 115 -1.36 0.61 -0.99
CA TYR A 115 -1.82 -0.44 -1.89
C TYR A 115 -1.32 -0.27 -3.32
N ASP A 116 -1.06 0.96 -3.76
CA ASP A 116 -0.56 1.29 -5.09
C ASP A 116 0.87 0.81 -5.33
N CYS A 117 1.33 0.87 -6.58
CA CYS A 117 2.66 0.42 -6.99
C CYS A 117 3.67 1.56 -7.25
N LEU A 118 3.50 2.74 -6.62
CA LEU A 118 4.31 3.91 -6.99
C LEU A 118 5.80 3.79 -6.60
N ILE A 119 6.10 3.21 -5.43
CA ILE A 119 7.49 2.98 -5.02
C ILE A 119 8.15 1.93 -5.93
N GLU A 120 7.38 0.93 -6.36
CA GLU A 120 7.82 -0.11 -7.27
C GLU A 120 8.11 0.44 -8.66
N ASP A 121 7.20 1.24 -9.21
CA ASP A 121 7.40 1.94 -10.49
C ASP A 121 8.60 2.90 -10.44
N ALA A 122 8.75 3.66 -9.34
CA ALA A 122 9.92 4.51 -9.12
C ALA A 122 11.24 3.73 -9.08
N SER A 123 11.23 2.56 -8.46
CA SER A 123 12.40 1.67 -8.39
C SER A 123 12.78 1.10 -9.75
N ILE A 124 11.80 0.62 -10.50
CA ILE A 124 11.98 0.07 -11.86
C ILE A 124 12.53 1.16 -12.78
N LYS A 125 12.00 2.38 -12.71
CA LYS A 125 12.49 3.53 -13.49
C LYS A 125 13.91 3.96 -13.11
N ASN A 126 14.39 3.59 -11.92
CA ASN A 126 15.77 3.76 -11.49
C ASN A 126 16.69 2.57 -11.85
N GLY A 127 16.15 1.56 -12.53
CA GLY A 127 16.88 0.38 -13.01
C GLY A 127 16.95 -0.77 -12.01
N TYR A 128 16.11 -0.79 -10.97
CA TYR A 128 16.07 -1.87 -9.99
C TYR A 128 15.00 -2.90 -10.33
N LYS A 129 15.28 -4.15 -9.99
CA LYS A 129 14.24 -5.18 -9.85
C LYS A 129 13.63 -5.08 -8.46
N ILE A 130 12.36 -5.47 -8.34
CA ILE A 130 11.69 -5.51 -7.04
C ILE A 130 11.73 -6.91 -6.48
N ASP A 131 12.04 -6.99 -5.20
CA ASP A 131 11.91 -8.20 -4.41
C ASP A 131 10.91 -7.97 -3.29
N TYR A 132 9.82 -8.72 -3.33
CA TYR A 132 8.79 -8.71 -2.29
C TYR A 132 8.96 -9.89 -1.33
N ASN A 133 10.05 -10.65 -1.46
CA ASN A 133 10.32 -11.75 -0.56
C ASN A 133 10.50 -11.25 0.87
N ILE A 134 10.13 -12.16 1.77
CA ILE A 134 10.30 -12.06 3.21
C ILE A 134 11.80 -11.98 3.57
N GLU A 135 12.67 -12.59 2.78
CA GLU A 135 14.11 -12.56 3.03
C GLU A 135 14.77 -11.31 2.45
N PHE A 136 15.56 -10.61 3.27
CA PHE A 136 16.27 -9.42 2.82
C PHE A 136 17.35 -9.76 1.79
N ASN A 137 17.27 -9.12 0.63
CA ASN A 137 18.17 -9.35 -0.49
C ASN A 137 19.27 -8.29 -0.55
N GLN A 138 20.53 -8.72 -0.40
CA GLN A 138 21.68 -7.82 -0.46
C GLN A 138 22.20 -7.56 -1.89
N ASN A 139 21.52 -8.09 -2.92
CA ASN A 139 21.91 -7.86 -4.30
C ASN A 139 21.69 -6.39 -4.68
N SER A 140 22.78 -5.72 -5.10
CA SER A 140 22.78 -4.30 -5.49
C SER A 140 21.86 -3.92 -6.66
N GLN A 141 21.28 -4.88 -7.37
CA GLN A 141 20.32 -4.63 -8.48
C GLN A 141 18.86 -4.84 -8.08
N VAL A 142 18.62 -5.18 -6.81
CA VAL A 142 17.32 -5.57 -6.29
C VAL A 142 16.96 -4.65 -5.12
N LEU A 143 15.70 -4.24 -5.06
CA LEU A 143 15.18 -3.40 -3.99
C LEU A 143 14.09 -4.19 -3.24
N SER A 144 14.34 -4.48 -1.96
CA SER A 144 13.41 -5.21 -1.10
C SER A 144 12.30 -4.29 -0.57
N ILE A 145 11.04 -4.66 -0.80
CA ILE A 145 9.86 -3.90 -0.39
C ILE A 145 8.86 -4.80 0.35
N LEU A 146 8.55 -4.44 1.59
CA LEU A 146 7.51 -5.08 2.40
C LEU A 146 6.17 -4.33 2.28
N LYS A 147 5.14 -5.01 1.77
CA LYS A 147 3.77 -4.48 1.61
C LYS A 147 2.90 -4.93 2.78
N LEU A 148 2.89 -4.14 3.87
CA LEU A 148 2.33 -4.57 5.17
C LEU A 148 0.80 -4.75 5.16
N HIS A 149 0.11 -4.16 4.19
CA HIS A 149 -1.32 -4.30 3.95
C HIS A 149 -1.64 -5.05 2.66
N GLY A 150 -0.63 -5.67 2.04
CA GLY A 150 -0.75 -6.22 0.70
C GLY A 150 -0.67 -5.15 -0.39
N SER A 151 -1.03 -5.52 -1.62
CA SER A 151 -0.82 -4.68 -2.81
C SER A 151 -1.85 -4.95 -3.91
N CYS A 152 -2.18 -3.94 -4.72
CA CYS A 152 -3.11 -4.07 -5.83
C CYS A 152 -2.68 -5.09 -6.89
N ASN A 153 -1.39 -5.41 -6.94
CA ASN A 153 -0.81 -6.38 -7.87
C ASN A 153 -0.46 -7.73 -7.23
N PHE A 154 -0.89 -7.99 -6.00
CA PHE A 154 -0.77 -9.30 -5.35
C PHE A 154 -2.05 -10.10 -5.58
N ILE A 155 -1.91 -11.27 -6.18
CA ILE A 155 -3.01 -12.22 -6.39
C ILE A 155 -2.67 -13.54 -5.70
N ILE A 156 -3.68 -14.34 -5.40
CA ILE A 156 -3.46 -15.67 -4.83
C ILE A 156 -2.86 -16.61 -5.89
N ASP A 157 -1.80 -17.33 -5.52
CA ASP A 157 -1.18 -18.31 -6.39
C ASP A 157 -1.99 -19.61 -6.39
N LYS A 158 -2.19 -20.18 -7.59
CA LYS A 158 -2.81 -21.50 -7.81
C LYS A 158 -4.20 -21.70 -7.20
N LEU A 159 -4.96 -20.63 -6.97
CA LEU A 159 -6.38 -20.71 -6.65
C LEU A 159 -7.16 -19.89 -7.67
N ASP A 160 -8.05 -20.55 -8.40
CA ASP A 160 -9.05 -19.90 -9.22
C ASP A 160 -10.41 -20.14 -8.57
N ALA A 161 -11.14 -19.05 -8.32
CA ALA A 161 -12.49 -19.12 -7.81
C ALA A 161 -13.35 -18.18 -8.66
N SER A 162 -14.18 -18.78 -9.50
CA SER A 162 -15.13 -18.08 -10.37
C SER A 162 -16.56 -18.34 -9.92
N ASN A 163 -17.44 -17.36 -10.12
CA ASN A 163 -18.88 -17.48 -9.82
C ASN A 163 -19.20 -17.77 -8.35
N ILE A 164 -18.35 -17.32 -7.42
CA ILE A 164 -18.62 -17.42 -5.98
C ILE A 164 -18.83 -16.04 -5.38
N ARG A 165 -19.56 -15.97 -4.26
CA ARG A 165 -19.67 -14.75 -3.45
C ARG A 165 -18.87 -14.90 -2.17
N VAL A 166 -17.83 -14.10 -2.04
CA VAL A 166 -17.02 -14.05 -0.81
C VAL A 166 -17.65 -13.08 0.17
N THR A 167 -17.92 -13.55 1.39
CA THR A 167 -18.57 -12.76 2.44
C THR A 167 -17.68 -12.69 3.68
N ARG A 168 -18.09 -11.86 4.65
CA ARG A 168 -17.38 -11.74 5.92
C ARG A 168 -17.31 -13.09 6.64
N GLY A 169 -16.12 -13.41 7.17
CA GLY A 169 -15.85 -14.66 7.87
C GLY A 169 -15.26 -15.77 6.99
N ILE A 170 -15.28 -15.60 5.67
CA ILE A 170 -14.59 -16.48 4.73
C ILE A 170 -13.20 -15.91 4.43
N ALA A 171 -12.19 -16.75 4.57
CA ALA A 171 -10.82 -16.44 4.16
C ALA A 171 -10.27 -17.58 3.28
N PHE A 172 -9.50 -17.21 2.28
CA PHE A 172 -8.76 -18.12 1.41
C PHE A 172 -7.29 -18.07 1.78
N GLU A 173 -6.62 -19.21 1.71
CA GLU A 173 -5.19 -19.31 1.95
C GLU A 173 -4.49 -19.84 0.70
N GLY A 174 -3.34 -19.26 0.39
CA GLY A 174 -2.52 -19.61 -0.76
C GLY A 174 -1.28 -18.74 -0.84
N GLY A 175 -0.36 -19.10 -1.74
CA GLY A 175 0.84 -18.29 -2.00
C GLY A 175 0.50 -16.93 -2.61
N ILE A 176 1.49 -16.04 -2.68
CA ILE A 176 1.38 -14.80 -3.48
C ILE A 176 1.91 -15.08 -4.88
N LYS A 177 1.14 -14.72 -5.89
CA LYS A 177 1.62 -14.48 -7.25
C LYS A 177 1.57 -12.99 -7.52
N ILE A 178 2.69 -12.46 -8.00
CA ILE A 178 2.84 -11.03 -8.30
C ILE A 178 2.66 -10.84 -9.79
N ILE A 179 1.77 -9.94 -10.17
CA ILE A 179 1.56 -9.57 -11.57
C ILE A 179 2.07 -8.16 -11.82
N HIS A 180 2.41 -7.85 -13.07
CA HIS A 180 2.76 -6.49 -13.45
C HIS A 180 1.52 -5.57 -13.27
N PRO A 181 1.66 -4.33 -12.76
CA PRO A 181 0.52 -3.44 -12.53
C PRO A 181 -0.39 -3.27 -13.76
N SER A 182 0.19 -3.22 -14.97
CA SER A 182 -0.59 -3.13 -16.21
C SER A 182 -1.52 -4.33 -16.49
N HIS A 183 -1.33 -5.48 -15.83
CA HIS A 183 -2.18 -6.66 -15.98
C HIS A 183 -3.29 -6.75 -14.91
N VAL A 184 -3.22 -5.92 -13.87
CA VAL A 184 -4.18 -5.93 -12.76
C VAL A 184 -5.59 -5.62 -13.26
N TYR A 185 -5.73 -4.61 -14.12
CA TYR A 185 -7.03 -4.24 -14.69
C TYR A 185 -7.68 -5.42 -15.42
N SER A 186 -6.95 -6.05 -16.34
CA SER A 186 -7.46 -7.21 -17.09
C SER A 186 -7.74 -8.42 -16.20
N HIS A 187 -6.92 -8.65 -15.17
CA HIS A 187 -7.09 -9.78 -14.27
C HIS A 187 -8.42 -9.69 -13.50
N PHE A 188 -8.69 -8.52 -12.90
CA PHE A 188 -9.92 -8.30 -12.13
C PHE A 188 -11.11 -7.87 -12.97
N SER A 189 -10.96 -7.71 -14.27
CA SER A 189 -12.10 -7.61 -15.20
C SER A 189 -12.54 -8.98 -15.74
N GLY A 190 -11.78 -10.04 -15.43
CA GLY A 190 -12.08 -11.41 -15.82
C GLY A 190 -13.09 -12.10 -14.89
N SER A 191 -13.08 -13.43 -14.91
CA SER A 191 -14.02 -14.28 -14.17
C SER A 191 -13.67 -14.52 -12.70
N THR A 192 -12.55 -13.97 -12.20
CA THR A 192 -12.13 -14.19 -10.81
C THR A 192 -13.08 -13.48 -9.84
N SER A 193 -13.52 -14.20 -8.82
CA SER A 193 -14.33 -13.67 -7.72
C SER A 193 -13.48 -13.29 -6.51
N LEU A 194 -12.16 -13.52 -6.57
CA LEU A 194 -11.26 -13.19 -5.46
C LEU A 194 -10.70 -11.78 -5.64
N PRO A 195 -10.67 -10.97 -4.56
CA PRO A 195 -9.99 -9.68 -4.60
C PRO A 195 -8.46 -9.86 -4.58
N PRO A 196 -7.69 -8.78 -4.84
CA PRO A 196 -6.26 -8.80 -4.57
C PRO A 196 -5.97 -9.15 -3.10
N ILE A 197 -4.77 -9.65 -2.83
CA ILE A 197 -4.24 -9.82 -1.48
C ILE A 197 -3.96 -8.40 -0.94
N MET A 198 -5.00 -7.78 -0.41
CA MET A 198 -5.04 -6.42 0.11
C MET A 198 -5.98 -6.35 1.32
N SER A 199 -5.51 -5.78 2.42
CA SER A 199 -6.35 -5.50 3.58
C SER A 199 -7.53 -4.64 3.17
N ILE A 200 -8.72 -5.00 3.63
CA ILE A 200 -9.92 -4.20 3.43
C ILE A 200 -9.71 -2.84 4.11
N TYR A 201 -10.07 -1.76 3.42
CA TYR A 201 -10.02 -0.39 3.94
C TYR A 201 -11.11 -0.17 5.00
N ALA A 202 -11.15 -0.99 6.04
CA ALA A 202 -12.13 -0.97 7.13
C ALA A 202 -11.42 -1.04 8.48
N LYS A 203 -12.15 -0.84 9.57
CA LYS A 203 -11.59 -0.87 10.92
C LYS A 203 -10.90 -2.20 11.18
N ASN A 204 -9.68 -2.15 11.74
CA ASN A 204 -8.80 -3.31 11.98
C ASN A 204 -8.22 -3.98 10.72
N LYS A 205 -8.45 -3.42 9.52
CA LYS A 205 -7.84 -3.85 8.25
C LYS A 205 -7.96 -5.37 7.96
N PRO A 206 -9.18 -5.95 8.03
CA PRO A 206 -9.37 -7.39 7.85
C PRO A 206 -8.91 -7.84 6.47
N LEU A 207 -8.48 -9.11 6.35
CA LEU A 207 -8.01 -9.70 5.10
C LEU A 207 -8.79 -10.97 4.77
N GLN A 208 -9.24 -11.11 3.52
CA GLN A 208 -9.96 -12.29 3.03
C GLN A 208 -9.09 -13.23 2.19
N VAL A 209 -7.99 -12.77 1.63
CA VAL A 209 -7.14 -13.58 0.74
C VAL A 209 -5.72 -13.59 1.30
N SER A 210 -5.23 -14.78 1.62
CA SER A 210 -3.93 -15.08 2.21
C SER A 210 -3.58 -14.26 3.47
N PRO A 211 -4.39 -14.26 4.56
CA PRO A 211 -4.04 -13.55 5.79
C PRO A 211 -2.70 -13.98 6.39
N ASN A 212 -2.33 -15.25 6.28
CA ASN A 212 -1.08 -15.73 6.85
C ASN A 212 0.17 -15.13 6.19
N ILE A 213 0.19 -14.91 4.87
CA ILE A 213 1.38 -14.36 4.22
C ILE A 213 1.56 -12.87 4.52
N ILE A 214 0.47 -12.10 4.64
CA ILE A 214 0.55 -10.71 5.10
C ILE A 214 1.03 -10.65 6.56
N LYS A 215 0.56 -11.58 7.41
CA LYS A 215 1.07 -11.70 8.78
C LYS A 215 2.57 -12.04 8.82
N GLN A 216 3.05 -12.91 7.93
CA GLN A 216 4.48 -13.21 7.81
C GLN A 216 5.27 -11.97 7.40
N ILE A 217 4.82 -11.21 6.39
CA ILE A 217 5.44 -9.94 5.99
C ILE A 217 5.49 -8.94 7.17
N GLN A 218 4.42 -8.86 7.96
CA GLN A 218 4.37 -8.02 9.16
C GLN A 218 5.34 -8.49 10.25
N ASN A 219 5.49 -9.79 10.47
CA ASN A 219 6.45 -10.35 11.43
C ASN A 219 7.89 -10.05 11.01
N VAL A 220 8.21 -10.22 9.73
CA VAL A 220 9.53 -9.90 9.15
C VAL A 220 9.85 -8.42 9.33
N TRP A 221 8.87 -7.55 9.06
CA TRP A 221 9.02 -6.14 9.32
C TRP A 221 9.34 -5.87 10.79
N GLN A 222 8.64 -6.53 11.71
CA GLN A 222 8.87 -6.39 13.15
C GLN A 222 10.28 -6.85 13.54
N GLU A 223 10.72 -8.00 13.05
CA GLU A 223 12.07 -8.53 13.28
C GLU A 223 13.15 -7.56 12.78
N HIS A 224 13.03 -7.09 11.53
CA HIS A 224 13.97 -6.12 10.97
C HIS A 224 13.96 -4.79 11.73
N SER A 225 12.78 -4.30 12.14
CA SER A 225 12.65 -3.04 12.88
C SER A 225 13.42 -3.04 14.21
N GLN A 226 13.68 -4.20 14.79
CA GLN A 226 14.42 -4.35 16.04
C GLN A 226 15.94 -4.35 15.87
N ILE A 227 16.43 -4.68 14.68
CA ILE A 227 17.88 -4.90 14.43
C ILE A 227 18.51 -3.83 13.53
N VAL A 228 17.70 -3.01 12.83
CA VAL A 228 18.22 -1.92 12.00
C VAL A 228 18.85 -0.82 12.85
N GLU A 229 19.84 -0.14 12.27
CA GLU A 229 20.52 0.98 12.94
C GLU A 229 19.63 2.20 12.98
N ARG A 230 18.81 2.40 11.93
CA ARG A 230 17.94 3.55 11.78
C ARG A 230 16.61 3.20 11.12
N ILE A 231 15.52 3.76 11.65
CA ILE A 231 14.22 3.74 10.98
C ILE A 231 13.93 5.14 10.46
N ILE A 232 13.68 5.25 9.16
CA ILE A 232 13.28 6.47 8.49
C ILE A 232 11.79 6.41 8.20
N VAL A 233 11.06 7.36 8.78
CA VAL A 233 9.61 7.44 8.64
C VAL A 233 9.24 8.55 7.68
N ILE A 234 8.46 8.22 6.65
CA ILE A 234 8.04 9.12 5.58
C ILE A 234 6.51 9.09 5.47
N GLY A 235 5.89 10.27 5.53
CA GLY A 235 4.47 10.42 5.18
C GLY A 235 3.44 10.03 6.22
N ILE A 236 3.77 9.61 7.44
CA ILE A 236 2.71 9.10 8.35
C ILE A 236 1.78 10.22 8.87
N ASN A 237 0.48 9.94 8.90
CA ASN A 237 -0.49 10.56 9.80
C ASN A 237 -1.13 9.48 10.71
N PRO A 238 -0.47 9.08 11.81
CA PRO A 238 -0.88 7.89 12.55
C PRO A 238 -2.28 8.08 13.13
N ASN A 239 -3.19 7.17 12.78
CA ASN A 239 -4.47 7.07 13.48
C ASN A 239 -4.24 6.23 14.74
N ILE A 240 -4.41 6.84 15.92
CA ILE A 240 -4.17 6.19 17.22
C ILE A 240 -5.09 4.98 17.44
N GLU A 241 -6.25 4.96 16.78
CA GLU A 241 -7.21 3.84 16.86
C GLU A 241 -6.81 2.63 15.99
N ASP A 242 -5.86 2.80 15.07
CA ASP A 242 -5.48 1.74 14.14
C ASP A 242 -4.56 0.70 14.81
N ARG A 243 -4.72 -0.58 14.44
CA ARG A 243 -3.95 -1.70 15.02
C ARG A 243 -2.47 -1.72 14.65
N HIS A 244 -1.96 -0.70 13.99
CA HIS A 244 -0.54 -0.45 13.77
C HIS A 244 0.26 -0.19 15.06
N LYS A 245 -0.26 -0.57 16.22
CA LYS A 245 0.46 -0.59 17.49
C LYS A 245 1.82 -1.24 17.34
N PHE A 246 1.98 -2.30 16.56
CA PHE A 246 3.31 -2.90 16.35
C PHE A 246 4.28 -1.93 15.67
N ILE A 247 3.81 -1.13 14.70
CA ILE A 247 4.61 -0.10 14.04
C ILE A 247 4.96 0.99 15.04
N ILE A 248 3.97 1.55 15.73
CA ILE A 248 4.16 2.61 16.73
C ILE A 248 5.11 2.15 17.85
N THR A 249 4.92 0.94 18.38
CA THR A 249 5.78 0.35 19.41
C THR A 249 7.21 0.15 18.91
N SER A 250 7.41 -0.35 17.68
CA SER A 250 8.75 -0.47 17.08
C SER A 250 9.40 0.90 16.87
N LEU A 251 8.64 1.92 16.47
CA LEU A 251 9.15 3.29 16.33
C LEU A 251 9.60 3.86 17.68
N ILE A 252 8.80 3.66 18.74
CA ILE A 252 9.12 4.11 20.11
C ILE A 252 10.39 3.44 20.65
N ASN A 253 10.62 2.17 20.33
CA ASN A 253 11.75 1.39 20.85
C ASN A 253 13.01 1.45 19.97
N SER A 254 12.96 2.16 18.84
CA SER A 254 14.10 2.24 17.91
C SER A 254 15.27 3.05 18.50
N ARG A 255 16.50 2.60 18.22
CA ARG A 255 17.73 3.25 18.72
C ARG A 255 17.93 4.64 18.13
N GLU A 256 17.54 4.83 16.87
CA GLU A 256 17.54 6.13 16.19
C GLU A 256 16.34 6.20 15.23
N LEU A 257 15.37 7.05 15.58
CA LEU A 257 14.20 7.35 14.75
C LEU A 257 14.43 8.65 13.99
N VAL A 258 14.46 8.59 12.66
CA VAL A 258 14.53 9.80 11.82
C VAL A 258 13.20 9.97 11.10
N ILE A 259 12.40 10.93 11.55
CA ILE A 259 11.15 11.29 10.88
C ILE A 259 11.49 12.30 9.78
N VAL A 260 11.45 11.85 8.53
CA VAL A 260 11.76 12.70 7.37
C VAL A 260 10.45 13.28 6.86
N LEU A 261 10.18 14.52 7.26
CA LEU A 261 9.07 15.32 6.73
C LEU A 261 9.40 15.93 5.35
N LYS A 262 10.67 15.93 4.94
CA LYS A 262 11.18 16.35 3.62
C LYS A 262 12.62 15.82 3.40
N PRO A 263 13.04 15.35 2.21
CA PRO A 263 14.37 14.77 2.05
C PRO A 263 15.46 15.85 2.13
N GLY A 264 16.37 15.69 3.08
CA GLY A 264 17.70 16.28 3.10
C GLY A 264 18.72 15.14 3.18
N ILE A 265 19.91 15.35 2.62
CA ILE A 265 20.98 14.35 2.55
C ILE A 265 21.44 14.02 3.98
N CYS A 266 21.25 12.77 4.41
CA CYS A 266 21.80 12.25 5.66
C CYS A 266 22.75 11.09 5.36
N ASN A 267 23.76 10.92 6.21
CA ASN A 267 24.74 9.85 6.10
C ASN A 267 24.16 8.56 6.71
N PHE A 268 24.34 7.41 6.06
CA PHE A 268 23.44 6.26 6.21
C PHE A 268 24.19 4.92 6.32
N SER A 269 23.84 4.08 7.30
CA SER A 269 24.14 2.64 7.32
C SER A 269 22.94 1.87 7.92
N LYS A 270 22.59 0.71 7.35
CA LYS A 270 21.45 -0.19 7.69
C LYS A 270 20.12 0.50 8.05
N ILE A 271 19.29 0.76 7.03
CA ILE A 271 18.09 1.62 7.18
C ILE A 271 16.81 0.92 6.80
N LEU A 272 15.79 1.07 7.63
CA LEU A 272 14.40 0.74 7.29
C LEU A 272 13.65 2.02 6.91
N PHE A 273 13.18 2.11 5.66
CA PHE A 273 12.24 3.13 5.25
C PHE A 273 10.81 2.64 5.49
N PHE A 274 10.04 3.38 6.28
CA PHE A 274 8.61 3.17 6.46
C PHE A 274 7.84 4.31 5.81
N ILE A 275 7.07 3.96 4.77
CA ILE A 275 6.36 4.92 3.93
C ILE A 275 4.86 4.66 4.06
N TRP A 276 4.12 5.69 4.48
CA TRP A 276 2.67 5.66 4.68
C TRP A 276 1.93 6.45 3.59
#